data_AF-A0A7S2JJB0-F1
#
_entry.id   AF-A0A7S2JJB0-F1
#
_cell.length_a   1.000
_cell.length_b   1.000
_cell.length_c   1.000
_cell.angle_alpha   90.00
_cell.angle_beta   90.00
_cell.angle_gamma   90.00
#
_symmetry.space_group_name_H-M   'P 1'
#
loop_
_entity.id
_entity.type
_entity.pdbx_description
1 polymer ?
#
loop_
_entity_poly.entity_id
_entity_poly.type
_entity_poly.pdbx_seq_one_letter_code
_entity_poly.pdbx_strand_id
1 'polypeptide(L)'
;AIRAAGGIAPLAALLSVVGPSSKVADTCANAGAGALQNIAASSTNATEAVLAALAATERPRLDKFTYLGERLRPVALKRISRLKAGTDPEALRKAIDEAEVIGVDASAVAHAHARLAELPAERQERRKALGLASVDVLPADFNCPITAEVMVDPVCASDGHSYEREAILEVINATRISPLTREPLEKSVVPNRTLLKRIRAYDEELLCAVEASRTALHGGPS
;
A
#
# COMPACT_ATOMS: atom_id res chain seq x y z
N ALA A 1 -10.12 3.67 17.26
CA ALA A 1 -10.08 3.68 15.79
C ALA A 1 -10.69 2.42 15.17
N ILE A 2 -10.19 1.21 15.48
CA ILE A 2 -10.62 -0.06 14.85
C ILE A 2 -12.11 -0.41 15.09
N ARG A 3 -12.67 -0.07 16.26
CA ARG A 3 -14.08 -0.36 16.59
C ARG A 3 -15.11 0.47 15.83
N ALA A 4 -14.73 1.65 15.32
CA ALA A 4 -15.61 2.50 14.51
C ALA A 4 -15.61 2.09 13.02
N ALA A 5 -14.52 1.50 12.53
CA ALA A 5 -14.36 1.11 11.13
C ALA A 5 -15.31 -0.02 10.71
N GLY A 6 -15.65 -0.95 11.62
CA GLY A 6 -16.52 -2.10 11.31
C GLY A 6 -17.95 -1.73 10.93
N GLY A 7 -18.47 -0.58 11.39
CA GLY A 7 -19.83 -0.13 11.08
C GLY A 7 -19.92 0.81 9.88
N ILE A 8 -18.83 1.49 9.51
CA ILE A 8 -18.84 2.51 8.44
C ILE A 8 -18.86 1.84 7.06
N ALA A 9 -18.09 0.78 6.84
CA ALA A 9 -18.01 0.10 5.55
C ALA A 9 -19.35 -0.49 5.07
N PRO A 10 -20.13 -1.20 5.93
CA PRO A 10 -21.48 -1.64 5.55
C PRO A 10 -22.42 -0.49 5.20
N LEU A 11 -22.33 0.64 5.93
CA LEU A 11 -23.15 1.83 5.65
C LEU A 11 -22.77 2.48 4.31
N ALA A 12 -21.48 2.53 3.98
CA ALA A 12 -21.00 3.02 2.68
C ALA A 12 -21.49 2.12 1.53
N ALA A 13 -21.46 0.80 1.70
CA ALA A 13 -21.97 -0.15 0.72
C ALA A 13 -23.46 0.05 0.37
N LEU A 14 -24.29 0.53 1.32
CA LEU A 14 -25.70 0.83 1.06
C LEU A 14 -25.90 1.92 0.00
N LEU A 15 -24.92 2.82 -0.19
CA LEU A 15 -25.00 3.88 -1.19
C LEU A 15 -24.76 3.36 -2.63
N SER A 16 -24.17 2.16 -2.77
CA SER A 16 -23.86 1.53 -4.05
C SER A 16 -24.87 0.46 -4.49
N VAL A 17 -25.94 0.21 -3.72
CA VAL A 17 -26.91 -0.86 -4.02
C VAL A 17 -27.64 -0.62 -5.35
N VAL A 18 -27.16 -1.27 -6.41
CA VAL A 18 -27.82 -1.39 -7.72
C VAL A 18 -28.79 -2.58 -7.66
N GLY A 19 -29.91 -2.39 -6.97
CA GLY A 19 -31.06 -3.29 -7.04
C GLY A 19 -32.21 -2.64 -7.80
N PRO A 20 -33.16 -3.42 -8.39
CA PRO A 20 -34.33 -2.85 -9.06
C PRO A 20 -35.02 -1.87 -8.13
N SER A 21 -35.47 -0.75 -8.68
CA SER A 21 -36.05 0.46 -8.05
C SER A 21 -37.11 0.18 -6.97
N SER A 22 -36.70 -0.45 -5.88
CA SER A 22 -37.54 -0.84 -4.77
C SER A 22 -37.42 0.27 -3.75
N LYS A 23 -38.57 0.74 -3.28
CA LYS A 23 -38.68 1.70 -2.17
C LYS A 23 -37.81 1.31 -0.97
N VAL A 24 -37.55 0.02 -0.79
CA VAL A 24 -36.67 -0.53 0.25
C VAL A 24 -35.20 -0.13 0.03
N ALA A 25 -34.69 -0.21 -1.20
CA ALA A 25 -33.31 0.14 -1.53
C ALA A 25 -33.03 1.63 -1.30
N ASP A 26 -33.95 2.52 -1.70
CA ASP A 26 -33.84 3.95 -1.45
C ASP A 26 -33.92 4.27 0.06
N THR A 27 -34.78 3.56 0.81
CA THR A 27 -34.89 3.74 2.26
C THR A 27 -33.59 3.32 2.97
N CYS A 28 -33.00 2.20 2.58
CA CYS A 28 -31.71 1.74 3.10
C CYS A 28 -30.57 2.70 2.75
N ALA A 29 -30.52 3.22 1.51
CA ALA A 29 -29.53 4.21 1.11
C ALA A 29 -29.66 5.53 1.89
N ASN A 30 -30.89 6.01 2.12
CA ASN A 30 -31.16 7.20 2.92
C ASN A 30 -30.75 7.02 4.38
N ALA A 31 -31.07 5.87 4.99
CA ALA A 31 -30.66 5.54 6.35
C ALA A 31 -29.13 5.43 6.46
N GLY A 32 -28.48 4.81 5.47
CA GLY A 32 -27.03 4.72 5.36
C GLY A 32 -26.37 6.09 5.29
N ALA A 33 -26.83 6.94 4.37
CA ALA A 33 -26.32 8.30 4.20
C ALA A 33 -26.49 9.16 5.47
N GLY A 34 -27.65 9.09 6.12
CA GLY A 34 -27.91 9.79 7.38
C GLY A 34 -27.01 9.32 8.53
N ALA A 35 -26.77 8.00 8.64
CA ALA A 35 -25.86 7.46 9.63
C ALA A 35 -24.40 7.91 9.37
N LEU A 36 -23.94 7.84 8.12
CA LEU A 36 -22.61 8.33 7.73
C LEU A 36 -22.44 9.83 8.01
N GLN A 37 -23.47 10.63 7.77
CA GLN A 37 -23.47 12.06 8.07
C GLN A 37 -23.30 12.33 9.57
N ASN A 38 -24.01 11.60 10.43
CA ASN A 38 -23.90 11.71 11.88
C ASN A 38 -22.51 11.27 12.35
N ILE A 39 -21.97 10.17 11.80
CA ILE A 39 -20.62 9.72 12.10
C ILE A 39 -19.60 10.77 11.68
N ALA A 40 -19.72 11.33 10.47
CA ALA A 40 -18.87 12.40 9.98
C ALA A 40 -19.03 13.71 10.79
N ALA A 41 -20.10 13.89 11.57
CA ALA A 41 -20.28 15.02 12.48
C ALA A 41 -19.50 14.88 13.79
N SER A 42 -19.18 13.65 14.19
CA SER A 42 -18.61 13.38 15.52
C SER A 42 -17.17 13.84 15.70
N SER A 43 -16.32 13.70 14.67
CA SER A 43 -14.91 14.09 14.73
C SER A 43 -14.27 14.08 13.34
N THR A 44 -13.16 14.80 13.17
CA THR A 44 -12.34 14.77 11.94
C THR A 44 -11.90 13.35 11.58
N ASN A 45 -11.48 12.55 12.58
CA ASN A 45 -11.07 11.17 12.37
C ASN A 45 -12.23 10.29 11.86
N ALA A 46 -13.45 10.54 12.32
CA ALA A 46 -14.63 9.84 11.84
C ALA A 46 -15.00 10.29 10.42
N THR A 47 -14.85 11.58 10.09
CA THR A 47 -15.02 12.08 8.72
C THR A 47 -14.03 11.44 7.75
N GLU A 48 -12.76 11.34 8.14
CA GLU A 48 -11.70 10.69 7.36
C GLU A 48 -11.97 9.18 7.18
N ALA A 49 -12.55 8.51 8.18
CA ALA A 49 -12.95 7.11 8.08
C ALA A 49 -14.15 6.91 7.14
N VAL A 50 -15.11 7.84 7.12
CA VAL A 50 -16.24 7.85 6.16
C VAL A 50 -15.73 8.07 4.74
N LEU A 51 -14.79 9.00 4.53
CA LEU A 51 -14.12 9.22 3.23
C LEU A 51 -13.48 7.94 2.71
N ALA A 52 -12.64 7.30 3.53
CA ALA A 52 -11.94 6.08 3.15
C ALA A 52 -12.89 4.92 2.82
N ALA A 53 -13.99 4.78 3.57
CA ALA A 53 -14.98 3.73 3.32
C ALA A 53 -15.77 3.97 2.02
N LEU A 54 -16.12 5.22 1.71
CA LEU A 54 -16.78 5.58 0.46
C LEU A 54 -15.86 5.34 -0.75
N ALA A 55 -14.58 5.67 -0.63
CA ALA A 55 -13.58 5.42 -1.67
C ALA A 55 -13.35 3.93 -1.93
N ALA A 56 -13.45 3.09 -0.89
CA ALA A 56 -13.38 1.64 -1.01
C ALA A 56 -14.66 1.01 -1.59
N THR A 57 -15.72 1.78 -1.78
CA THR A 57 -17.00 1.30 -2.31
C THR A 57 -17.09 1.59 -3.81
N GLU A 58 -17.53 0.62 -4.62
CA GLU A 58 -17.71 0.84 -6.05
C GLU A 58 -18.86 1.83 -6.33
N ARG A 59 -18.54 3.00 -6.88
CA ARG A 59 -19.48 4.05 -7.35
C ARG A 59 -20.61 4.40 -6.36
N PRO A 60 -20.30 5.02 -5.21
CA PRO A 60 -21.34 5.49 -4.30
C PRO A 60 -22.19 6.59 -4.96
N ARG A 61 -23.52 6.49 -4.88
CA ARG A 61 -24.44 7.49 -5.45
C ARG A 61 -24.54 8.74 -4.57
N LEU A 62 -23.49 9.54 -4.55
CA LEU A 62 -23.42 10.77 -3.75
C LEU A 62 -24.23 11.94 -4.35
N ASP A 63 -24.58 11.89 -5.64
CA ASP A 63 -25.39 12.92 -6.30
C ASP A 63 -26.75 13.13 -5.63
N LYS A 64 -27.32 12.06 -5.05
CA LYS A 64 -28.59 12.11 -4.31
C LYS A 64 -28.45 12.67 -2.89
N PHE A 65 -27.22 12.78 -2.37
CA PHE A 65 -26.90 13.09 -0.98
C PHE A 65 -25.93 14.29 -0.88
N THR A 66 -26.35 15.43 -1.43
CA THR A 66 -25.54 16.65 -1.54
C THR A 66 -24.96 17.12 -0.20
N TYR A 67 -25.72 17.07 0.89
CA TYR A 67 -25.24 17.51 2.21
C TYR A 67 -24.05 16.68 2.74
N LEU A 68 -24.05 15.36 2.47
CA LEU A 68 -22.92 14.50 2.84
C LEU A 68 -21.68 14.91 2.02
N GLY A 69 -21.84 15.11 0.71
CA GLY A 69 -20.77 15.59 -0.18
C GLY A 69 -20.20 16.94 0.25
N GLU A 70 -21.04 17.93 0.55
CA GLU A 70 -20.64 19.27 1.02
C GLU A 70 -19.79 19.22 2.30
N ARG A 71 -20.07 18.28 3.20
CA ARG A 71 -19.27 18.13 4.44
C ARG A 71 -17.95 17.38 4.21
N LEU A 72 -17.94 16.44 3.28
CA LEU A 72 -16.77 15.62 2.97
C LEU A 72 -15.74 16.38 2.11
N ARG A 73 -16.21 17.24 1.19
CA ARG A 73 -15.37 18.01 0.24
C ARG A 73 -14.26 18.84 0.90
N PRO A 74 -14.52 19.69 1.93
CA PRO A 74 -13.46 20.49 2.54
C PRO A 74 -12.41 19.63 3.27
N VAL A 75 -12.82 18.48 3.82
CA VAL A 75 -11.89 17.54 4.48
C VAL A 75 -11.01 16.84 3.45
N ALA A 76 -11.59 16.39 2.33
CA ALA A 76 -10.85 15.81 1.21
C ALA A 76 -9.84 16.80 0.61
N LEU A 77 -10.23 18.06 0.41
CA LEU A 77 -9.33 19.13 -0.07
C LEU A 77 -8.18 19.40 0.91
N LYS A 78 -8.47 19.51 2.20
CA LYS A 78 -7.45 19.71 3.25
C LYS A 78 -6.51 18.50 3.37
N ARG A 79 -6.99 17.29 3.06
CA ARG A 79 -6.17 16.09 3.02
C ARG A 79 -5.24 16.10 1.81
N ILE A 80 -5.74 16.40 0.61
CA ILE A 80 -4.91 16.57 -0.59
C ILE A 80 -3.84 17.64 -0.38
N SER A 81 -4.20 18.81 0.15
CA SER A 81 -3.22 19.90 0.34
C SER A 81 -2.11 19.51 1.33
N ARG A 82 -2.44 18.82 2.42
CA ARG A 82 -1.46 18.29 3.37
C ARG A 82 -0.53 17.27 2.72
N LEU A 83 -1.08 16.35 1.92
CA LEU A 83 -0.30 15.27 1.29
C LEU A 83 0.53 15.73 0.10
N LYS A 84 0.08 16.77 -0.63
CA LYS A 84 0.87 17.43 -1.68
C LYS A 84 2.19 17.99 -1.17
N ALA A 85 2.20 18.48 0.07
CA ALA A 85 3.41 18.97 0.74
C ALA A 85 4.31 17.84 1.29
N GLY A 86 3.81 16.60 1.32
CA GLY A 86 4.54 15.43 1.79
C GLY A 86 5.34 14.72 0.71
N THR A 87 5.97 13.60 1.08
CA THR A 87 6.83 12.78 0.21
C THR A 87 6.28 11.36 -0.01
N ASP A 88 5.07 11.08 0.46
CA ASP A 88 4.41 9.78 0.37
C ASP A 88 3.45 9.73 -0.83
N PRO A 89 3.86 9.10 -1.95
CA PRO A 89 3.06 9.03 -3.16
C PRO A 89 1.83 8.13 -2.99
N GLU A 90 1.88 7.09 -2.14
CA GLU A 90 0.75 6.18 -1.94
C GLU A 90 -0.36 6.85 -1.15
N ALA A 91 -0.01 7.56 -0.08
CA ALA A 91 -0.98 8.34 0.67
C ALA A 91 -1.63 9.43 -0.20
N LEU A 92 -0.84 10.12 -1.04
CA LEU A 92 -1.37 11.12 -1.97
C LEU A 92 -2.29 10.49 -3.03
N ARG A 93 -1.91 9.35 -3.63
CA ARG A 93 -2.77 8.58 -4.56
C ARG A 93 -4.11 8.27 -3.91
N LYS A 94 -4.10 7.68 -2.72
CA LYS A 94 -5.32 7.32 -2.00
C LYS A 94 -6.23 8.52 -1.73
N ALA A 95 -5.65 9.67 -1.38
CA ALA A 95 -6.42 10.89 -1.13
C ALA A 95 -7.02 11.49 -2.42
N ILE A 96 -6.37 11.30 -3.57
CA ILE A 96 -6.91 11.65 -4.88
C ILE A 96 -8.12 10.78 -5.20
N ASP A 97 -7.99 9.46 -5.05
CA ASP A 97 -9.09 8.51 -5.30
C ASP A 97 -10.29 8.82 -4.38
N GLU A 98 -10.03 9.12 -3.10
CA GLU A 98 -11.05 9.59 -2.15
C GLU A 98 -11.73 10.88 -2.63
N ALA A 99 -10.99 11.85 -3.17
CA ALA A 99 -11.53 13.13 -3.61
C ALA A 99 -12.32 13.04 -4.94
N GLU A 100 -11.90 12.18 -5.85
CA GLU A 100 -12.62 11.90 -7.10
C GLU A 100 -14.00 11.30 -6.81
N VAL A 101 -14.09 10.37 -5.86
CA VAL A 101 -15.36 9.79 -5.43
C VAL A 101 -16.33 10.83 -4.84
N ILE A 102 -15.81 11.83 -4.11
CA ILE A 102 -16.63 12.90 -3.50
C ILE A 102 -17.01 13.99 -4.52
N GLY A 103 -16.47 13.98 -5.73
CA GLY A 103 -16.71 15.03 -6.74
C GLY A 103 -16.07 16.35 -6.33
N VAL A 104 -14.84 16.31 -5.81
CA VAL A 104 -14.03 17.50 -5.54
C VAL A 104 -13.66 18.19 -6.86
N ASP A 105 -13.44 19.52 -6.81
CA ASP A 105 -13.08 20.34 -7.96
C ASP A 105 -11.96 19.73 -8.82
N ALA A 106 -12.20 19.67 -10.14
CA ALA A 106 -11.32 19.01 -11.10
C ALA A 106 -9.92 19.65 -11.17
N SER A 107 -9.81 20.95 -10.92
CA SER A 107 -8.52 21.63 -10.87
C SER A 107 -7.70 21.19 -9.65
N ALA A 108 -8.33 21.05 -8.48
CA ALA A 108 -7.64 20.57 -7.28
C ALA A 108 -7.09 19.15 -7.44
N VAL A 109 -7.86 18.28 -8.11
CA VAL A 109 -7.49 16.90 -8.44
C VAL A 109 -6.39 16.86 -9.51
N ALA A 110 -6.48 17.65 -10.57
CA ALA A 110 -5.45 17.74 -11.61
C ALA A 110 -4.09 18.17 -11.05
N HIS A 111 -4.06 19.20 -10.20
CA HIS A 111 -2.84 19.60 -9.49
C HIS A 111 -2.28 18.51 -8.56
N ALA A 112 -3.12 17.62 -8.03
CA ALA A 112 -2.69 16.51 -7.19
C ALA A 112 -2.04 15.40 -8.01
N HIS A 113 -2.63 15.04 -9.15
CA HIS A 113 -2.03 14.10 -10.09
C HIS A 113 -0.70 14.61 -10.65
N ALA A 114 -0.60 15.90 -10.98
CA ALA A 114 0.66 16.52 -11.41
C ALA A 114 1.75 16.35 -10.33
N ARG A 115 1.45 16.70 -9.07
CA ARG A 115 2.38 16.50 -7.96
C ARG A 115 2.77 15.04 -7.77
N LEU A 116 1.81 14.12 -7.89
CA LEU A 116 2.05 12.69 -7.76
C LEU A 116 2.96 12.14 -8.87
N ALA A 117 2.94 12.72 -10.07
CA ALA A 117 3.86 12.38 -11.14
C ALA A 117 5.29 12.90 -10.88
N GLU A 118 5.43 14.04 -10.19
CA GLU A 118 6.72 14.63 -9.82
C GLU A 118 7.41 13.86 -8.68
N LEU A 119 6.66 13.39 -7.67
CA LEU A 119 7.24 12.78 -6.45
C LEU A 119 8.18 11.58 -6.72
N PRO A 120 7.86 10.62 -7.61
CA PRO A 120 8.79 9.54 -7.97
C PRO A 120 10.04 10.05 -8.68
N ALA A 121 9.91 11.05 -9.56
CA ALA A 121 11.04 11.64 -10.27
C ALA A 121 11.96 12.40 -9.31
N GLU A 122 11.41 13.23 -8.43
CA GLU A 122 12.14 13.92 -7.36
C GLU A 122 12.84 12.92 -6.44
N ARG A 123 12.15 11.83 -6.05
CA ARG A 123 12.74 10.77 -5.22
C ARG A 123 13.90 10.08 -5.95
N GLN A 124 13.73 9.77 -7.23
CA GLN A 124 14.76 9.14 -8.05
C GLN A 124 15.97 10.06 -8.25
N GLU A 125 15.75 11.34 -8.50
CA GLU A 125 16.80 12.34 -8.68
C GLU A 125 17.56 12.59 -7.37
N ARG A 126 16.87 12.69 -6.23
CA ARG A 126 17.50 12.74 -4.91
C ARG A 126 18.30 11.47 -4.60
N ARG A 127 17.79 10.29 -4.97
CA ARG A 127 18.54 9.02 -4.84
C ARG A 127 19.80 9.03 -5.71
N LYS A 128 19.70 9.48 -6.96
CA LYS A 128 20.85 9.64 -7.87
C LYS A 128 21.88 10.62 -7.30
N ALA A 129 21.45 11.77 -6.80
CA ALA A 129 22.32 12.77 -6.19
C ALA A 129 23.04 12.25 -4.92
N LEU A 130 22.42 11.32 -4.20
CA LEU A 130 23.00 10.65 -3.03
C LEU A 130 23.79 9.38 -3.38
N GLY A 131 23.93 9.04 -4.67
CA GLY A 131 24.61 7.80 -5.10
C GLY A 131 23.84 6.51 -4.78
N LEU A 132 22.57 6.61 -4.37
CA LEU A 132 21.70 5.48 -4.01
C LEU A 132 20.82 5.00 -5.18
N ALA A 133 21.23 5.26 -6.43
CA ALA A 133 20.46 4.90 -7.61
C ALA A 133 20.28 3.38 -7.79
N SER A 134 21.22 2.58 -7.28
CA SER A 134 21.22 1.11 -7.31
C SER A 134 20.57 0.46 -6.09
N VAL A 135 20.26 1.22 -5.04
CA VAL A 135 19.63 0.70 -3.80
C VAL A 135 18.12 0.58 -4.00
N ASP A 136 17.69 -0.16 -5.02
CA ASP A 136 16.30 -0.58 -5.12
C ASP A 136 16.02 -1.55 -3.97
N VAL A 137 14.87 -1.42 -3.29
CA VAL A 137 14.44 -2.34 -2.23
C VAL A 137 14.77 -3.77 -2.68
N LEU A 138 15.58 -4.50 -1.89
CA LEU A 138 16.02 -5.87 -2.17
C LEU A 138 14.92 -6.63 -2.93
N PRO A 139 15.22 -7.22 -4.11
CA PRO A 139 14.23 -7.98 -4.86
C PRO A 139 13.49 -8.93 -3.93
N ALA A 140 12.15 -8.90 -3.93
CA ALA A 140 11.34 -9.67 -2.98
C ALA A 140 11.70 -11.17 -2.98
N ASP A 141 12.16 -11.69 -4.13
CA ASP A 141 12.62 -13.06 -4.33
C ASP A 141 13.87 -13.44 -3.51
N PHE A 142 14.55 -12.48 -2.89
CA PHE A 142 15.71 -12.71 -2.03
C PHE A 142 15.31 -13.02 -0.59
N ASN A 143 14.08 -12.67 -0.19
CA ASN A 143 13.60 -12.90 1.15
C ASN A 143 13.02 -14.31 1.32
N CYS A 144 13.35 -14.95 2.42
CA CYS A 144 12.77 -16.23 2.80
C CYS A 144 11.30 -16.03 3.21
N PRO A 145 10.35 -16.81 2.64
CA PRO A 145 8.94 -16.71 3.00
C PRO A 145 8.61 -17.06 4.47
N ILE A 146 9.52 -17.74 5.18
CA ILE A 146 9.33 -18.16 6.58
C ILE A 146 9.89 -17.11 7.54
N THR A 147 11.16 -16.71 7.35
CA THR A 147 11.83 -15.77 8.26
C THR A 147 11.54 -14.31 7.91
N ALA A 148 11.05 -14.03 6.70
CA ALA A 148 10.89 -12.70 6.12
C ALA A 148 12.20 -11.90 5.97
N GLU A 149 13.36 -12.56 6.13
CA GLU A 149 14.70 -11.99 6.00
C GLU A 149 15.38 -12.45 4.70
N VAL A 150 16.44 -11.76 4.29
CA VAL A 150 17.25 -12.15 3.11
C VAL A 150 17.88 -13.52 3.35
N MET A 151 17.76 -14.42 2.37
CA MET A 151 18.33 -15.77 2.45
C MET A 151 19.87 -15.74 2.43
N VAL A 152 20.48 -16.36 3.42
CA VAL A 152 21.92 -16.59 3.52
C VAL A 152 22.29 -17.92 2.86
N ASP A 153 21.46 -18.96 3.03
CA ASP A 153 21.63 -20.26 2.39
C ASP A 153 20.32 -20.71 1.71
N PRO A 154 20.00 -20.13 0.53
CA PRO A 154 18.76 -20.42 -0.16
C PRO A 154 18.73 -21.87 -0.66
N VAL A 155 17.69 -22.60 -0.28
CA VAL A 155 17.40 -23.96 -0.73
C VAL A 155 16.01 -24.03 -1.34
N CYS A 156 15.87 -24.83 -2.39
CA CYS A 156 14.60 -25.14 -3.03
C CYS A 156 13.98 -26.38 -2.39
N ALA A 157 12.71 -26.29 -1.99
CA ALA A 157 11.94 -27.44 -1.53
C ALA A 157 11.19 -28.11 -2.71
N SER A 158 10.52 -29.24 -2.44
CA SER A 158 9.80 -30.01 -3.47
C SER A 158 8.61 -29.27 -4.10
N ASP A 159 8.16 -28.18 -3.48
CA ASP A 159 7.13 -27.27 -3.99
C ASP A 159 7.67 -26.23 -5.00
N GLY A 160 8.96 -26.28 -5.32
CA GLY A 160 9.61 -25.39 -6.28
C GLY A 160 9.96 -23.99 -5.72
N HIS A 161 9.73 -23.74 -4.44
CA HIS A 161 10.02 -22.44 -3.82
C HIS A 161 11.33 -22.46 -3.05
N SER A 162 11.96 -21.29 -2.94
CA SER A 162 13.22 -21.12 -2.20
C SER A 162 12.98 -20.57 -0.81
N TYR A 163 13.71 -21.13 0.15
CA TYR A 163 13.64 -20.81 1.57
C TYR A 163 15.04 -20.73 2.16
N GLU A 164 15.15 -20.15 3.35
CA GLU A 164 16.34 -20.30 4.19
C GLU A 164 16.45 -21.76 4.65
N ARG A 165 17.66 -22.34 4.59
CA ARG A 165 17.89 -23.76 4.88
C ARG A 165 17.39 -24.14 6.26
N GLU A 166 17.79 -23.38 7.28
CA GLU A 166 17.45 -23.71 8.67
C GLU A 166 15.94 -23.69 8.88
N ALA A 167 15.28 -22.64 8.38
CA ALA A 167 13.84 -22.45 8.53
C ALA A 167 13.02 -23.55 7.84
N ILE A 168 13.36 -23.95 6.60
CA ILE A 168 12.59 -24.99 5.91
C ILE A 168 12.84 -26.39 6.49
N LEU A 169 14.05 -26.66 6.99
CA LEU A 169 14.35 -27.93 7.65
C LEU A 169 13.54 -28.10 8.94
N GLU A 170 13.31 -27.02 9.70
CA GLU A 170 12.41 -27.03 10.85
C GLU A 170 10.97 -27.40 10.44
N VAL A 171 10.46 -26.79 9.37
CA VAL A 171 9.11 -27.10 8.84
C VAL A 171 9.01 -28.55 8.38
N ILE A 172 10.03 -29.07 7.67
CA ILE A 172 10.08 -30.47 7.22
C ILE A 172 10.17 -31.44 8.40
N ASN A 173 10.79 -31.06 9.51
CA ASN A 173 10.86 -31.90 10.70
C ASN A 173 9.59 -31.84 11.54
N ALA A 174 8.90 -30.70 11.57
CA ALA A 174 7.70 -30.49 12.37
C ALA A 174 6.40 -30.93 11.66
N THR A 175 6.11 -30.36 10.49
CA THR A 175 4.80 -30.51 9.83
C THR A 175 4.87 -31.16 8.45
N ARG A 176 5.96 -31.00 7.71
CA ARG A 176 6.10 -31.38 6.28
C ARG A 176 5.01 -30.82 5.37
N ILE A 177 4.56 -29.61 5.64
CA ILE A 177 3.59 -28.91 4.79
C ILE A 177 4.23 -27.61 4.32
N SER A 178 4.15 -27.34 3.01
CA SER A 178 4.66 -26.11 2.42
C SER A 178 4.01 -24.90 3.08
N PRO A 179 4.80 -23.92 3.54
CA PRO A 179 4.28 -22.65 4.05
C PRO A 179 3.49 -21.85 3.00
N LEU A 180 3.79 -22.06 1.71
CA LEU A 180 3.21 -21.29 0.61
C LEU A 180 2.07 -22.03 -0.08
N THR A 181 2.31 -23.26 -0.53
CA THR A 181 1.33 -24.02 -1.32
C THR A 181 0.38 -24.84 -0.45
N ARG A 182 0.75 -25.06 0.83
CA ARG A 182 0.07 -25.98 1.76
C ARG A 182 0.07 -27.43 1.29
N GLU A 183 0.95 -27.79 0.37
CA GLU A 183 1.12 -29.17 -0.12
C GLU A 183 2.17 -29.93 0.71
N PRO A 184 2.12 -31.28 0.75
CA PRO A 184 3.13 -32.07 1.42
C PRO A 184 4.54 -31.85 0.86
N LEU A 185 5.52 -31.65 1.73
CA LEU A 185 6.93 -31.50 1.36
C LEU A 185 7.69 -32.82 1.46
N GLU A 186 8.61 -33.04 0.53
CA GLU A 186 9.64 -34.06 0.66
C GLU A 186 10.66 -33.70 1.74
N LYS A 187 11.41 -34.70 2.23
CA LYS A 187 12.50 -34.46 3.19
C LYS A 187 13.73 -33.79 2.57
N SER A 188 13.90 -33.95 1.25
CA SER A 188 15.02 -33.44 0.50
C SER A 188 14.82 -31.98 0.13
N VAL A 189 15.86 -31.19 0.31
CA VAL A 189 15.97 -29.81 -0.21
C VAL A 189 17.19 -29.70 -1.09
N VAL A 190 17.10 -28.90 -2.16
CA VAL A 190 18.17 -28.74 -3.15
C VAL A 190 18.77 -27.34 -3.02
N PRO A 191 20.10 -27.17 -2.85
CA PRO A 191 20.70 -25.84 -2.78
C PRO A 191 20.43 -24.99 -4.03
N ASN A 192 19.87 -23.79 -3.85
CA ASN A 192 19.64 -22.85 -4.95
C ASN A 192 20.87 -21.94 -5.16
N ARG A 193 21.90 -22.52 -5.79
CA ARG A 193 23.17 -21.82 -6.05
C ARG A 193 23.02 -20.60 -6.95
N THR A 194 22.04 -20.59 -7.86
CA THR A 194 21.77 -19.46 -8.74
C THR A 194 21.25 -18.27 -7.95
N LEU A 195 20.29 -18.51 -7.04
CA LEU A 195 19.77 -17.47 -6.16
C LEU A 195 20.85 -16.94 -5.22
N LEU A 196 21.65 -17.83 -4.62
CA LEU A 196 22.77 -17.43 -3.76
C LEU A 196 23.76 -16.50 -4.48
N LYS A 197 24.12 -16.81 -5.73
CA LYS A 197 25.01 -15.95 -6.54
C LYS A 197 24.40 -14.58 -6.80
N ARG A 198 23.09 -14.52 -7.08
CA ARG A 198 22.38 -13.26 -7.31
C ARG A 198 22.33 -12.39 -6.05
N ILE A 199 22.01 -12.99 -4.90
CA ILE A 199 21.98 -12.29 -3.61
C ILE A 199 23.36 -11.69 -3.29
N ARG A 200 24.43 -12.48 -3.44
CA ARG A 200 25.80 -12.00 -3.19
C ARG A 200 26.24 -10.91 -4.15
N ALA A 201 25.98 -11.06 -5.45
CA ALA A 201 26.33 -10.03 -6.42
C ALA A 201 25.65 -8.70 -6.10
N TYR A 202 24.38 -8.76 -5.68
CA TYR A 202 23.63 -7.59 -5.27
C TYR A 202 24.20 -6.94 -3.98
N ASP A 203 24.59 -7.73 -2.98
CA ASP A 203 25.20 -7.22 -1.75
C ASP A 203 26.53 -6.50 -2.02
N GLU A 204 27.37 -7.07 -2.88
CA GLU A 204 28.63 -6.44 -3.33
C GLU A 204 28.39 -5.13 -4.09
N GLU A 205 27.40 -5.10 -4.99
CA GLU A 205 27.00 -3.88 -5.70
C GLU A 205 26.52 -2.79 -4.73
N LEU A 206 25.76 -3.18 -3.71
CA LEU A 206 25.25 -2.27 -2.68
C LEU A 206 26.40 -1.68 -1.85
N LEU A 207 27.34 -2.53 -1.40
CA LEU A 207 28.51 -2.10 -0.64
C LEU A 207 29.36 -1.12 -1.46
N CYS A 208 29.63 -1.44 -2.72
CA CYS A 208 30.40 -0.57 -3.61
C CYS A 208 29.70 0.80 -3.80
N ALA A 209 28.38 0.82 -3.96
CA ALA A 209 27.61 2.07 -4.10
C ALA A 209 27.62 2.92 -2.83
N VAL A 210 27.50 2.30 -1.66
CA VAL A 210 27.58 2.98 -0.35
C VAL A 210 28.98 3.56 -0.12
N GLU A 211 30.03 2.81 -0.45
CA GLU A 211 31.42 3.27 -0.32
C GLU A 211 31.70 4.46 -1.24
N ALA A 212 31.30 4.37 -2.52
CA ALA A 212 31.45 5.46 -3.50
C ALA A 212 30.75 6.75 -3.02
N SER A 213 29.55 6.61 -2.45
CA SER A 213 28.78 7.71 -1.89
C SER A 213 29.45 8.31 -0.64
N ARG A 214 30.04 7.47 0.21
CA ARG A 214 30.79 7.91 1.40
C ARG A 214 32.05 8.71 1.04
N THR A 215 32.78 8.28 0.02
CA THR A 215 33.96 9.00 -0.49
C THR A 215 33.61 10.34 -1.13
N ALA A 216 32.49 10.43 -1.85
CA ALA A 216 32.03 11.69 -2.44
C ALA A 216 31.69 12.76 -1.38
N LEU A 217 31.24 12.36 -0.19
CA LEU A 217 30.91 13.28 0.91
C LEU A 217 32.13 13.77 1.71
N HIS A 218 33.24 13.02 1.73
CA HIS A 218 34.43 13.36 2.53
C HIS A 218 35.62 13.84 1.70
N GLY A 219 35.53 13.83 0.37
CA GLY A 219 36.58 14.21 -0.58
C GLY A 219 36.34 15.55 -1.28
N GLY A 220 36.01 16.61 -0.54
CA GLY A 220 36.13 17.98 -1.08
C GLY A 220 37.62 18.31 -1.28
N PRO A 221 38.02 18.98 -2.39
CA PRO A 221 39.44 19.23 -2.67
C PRO A 221 40.04 20.09 -1.55
N SER A 222 41.14 19.58 -0.96
CA SER A 222 42.00 20.32 -0.03
C SER A 222 42.80 21.40 -0.76
#